data_AF-A0A2W7BBE0-F1
#
_entry.id   AF-A0A2W7BBE0-F1
#
_cell.length_a   1.000
_cell.length_b   1.000
_cell.length_c   1.000
_cell.angle_alpha   90.00
_cell.angle_beta   90.00
_cell.angle_gamma   90.00
#
_symmetry.space_group_name_H-M   'P 1'
#
loop_
_entity.id
_entity.type
_entity.pdbx_description
1 polymer ?
#
loop_
_entity_poly.entity_id
_entity_poly.type
_entity_poly.pdbx_seq_one_letter_code
_entity_poly.pdbx_strand_id
1 'polypeptide(L)'
;MTGEISPPAPDSTPRQGLITALVLLAACACVLLSLVVLPAARSDPYTRQTLELDGSAENGGRLFRMNCAGCHGIAGQGLVGPNLQGISKRKNDRQLVRQVVSGRTPPMPRFQPDPQAMADLIAHLHALA
;
A
#
# COMPACT_ATOMS: atom_id res chain seq x y z
N MET A 1 -31.72 -29.63 -61.17
CA MET A 1 -31.63 -30.33 -59.87
C MET A 1 -30.23 -30.13 -59.35
N THR A 2 -30.17 -29.48 -58.19
CA THR A 2 -29.04 -28.75 -57.61
C THR A 2 -28.03 -29.70 -56.95
N GLY A 3 -26.78 -29.66 -57.39
CA GLY A 3 -25.67 -30.28 -56.67
C GLY A 3 -25.22 -29.37 -55.54
N GLU A 4 -25.47 -29.77 -54.29
CA GLU A 4 -24.95 -29.08 -53.11
C GLU A 4 -23.44 -29.31 -53.00
N ILE A 5 -22.70 -28.22 -53.07
CA ILE A 5 -21.27 -28.17 -52.72
C ILE A 5 -21.22 -28.06 -51.20
N SER A 6 -20.92 -29.17 -50.52
CA SER A 6 -20.60 -29.14 -49.08
C SER A 6 -19.32 -28.34 -48.84
N PRO A 7 -19.28 -27.45 -47.84
CA PRO A 7 -18.06 -26.72 -47.50
C PRO A 7 -17.03 -27.65 -46.84
N PRO A 8 -15.71 -27.46 -47.07
CA PRO A 8 -14.69 -28.20 -46.36
C PRO A 8 -14.74 -27.87 -44.86
N ALA A 9 -14.67 -28.91 -44.03
CA ALA A 9 -14.63 -28.79 -42.58
C ALA A 9 -13.39 -27.99 -42.13
N PRO A 10 -13.48 -27.20 -41.05
CA PRO A 10 -12.33 -26.45 -40.56
C PRO A 10 -11.26 -27.42 -40.02
N ASP A 11 -10.13 -27.52 -40.72
CA ASP A 11 -8.94 -28.24 -40.26
C ASP A 11 -8.32 -27.51 -39.07
N SER A 12 -8.81 -27.80 -37.86
CA SER A 12 -8.11 -27.43 -36.63
C SER A 12 -6.91 -28.37 -36.44
N THR A 13 -5.79 -28.03 -37.05
CA THR A 13 -4.56 -28.82 -36.95
C THR A 13 -4.03 -28.84 -35.50
N PRO A 14 -3.42 -29.94 -35.03
CA PRO A 14 -2.91 -30.09 -33.65
C PRO A 14 -1.98 -28.96 -33.19
N ARG A 15 -1.32 -28.28 -34.15
CA ARG A 15 -0.44 -27.12 -33.93
C ARG A 15 -1.19 -25.90 -33.40
N GLN A 16 -2.45 -25.68 -33.78
CA GLN A 16 -3.23 -24.54 -33.31
C GLN A 16 -3.62 -24.68 -31.83
N GLY A 17 -3.93 -25.90 -31.38
CA GLY A 17 -4.21 -26.19 -29.96
C GLY A 17 -2.97 -26.05 -29.07
N LEU A 18 -1.78 -26.39 -29.60
CA LEU A 18 -0.52 -26.20 -28.89
C LEU A 18 -0.19 -24.71 -28.73
N ILE A 19 -0.35 -23.92 -29.78
CA ILE A 19 -0.07 -22.48 -29.76
C ILE A 19 -0.98 -21.76 -28.77
N THR A 20 -2.29 -22.05 -28.77
CA THR A 20 -3.22 -21.44 -27.81
C THR A 20 -2.90 -21.82 -26.37
N ALA A 21 -2.55 -23.08 -26.10
CA ALA A 21 -2.15 -23.53 -24.76
C ALA A 21 -0.87 -22.82 -24.26
N LEU A 22 0.15 -22.67 -25.13
CA LEU A 22 1.38 -21.96 -24.78
C LEU A 22 1.14 -20.47 -24.51
N VAL A 23 0.30 -19.81 -25.31
CA VAL A 23 -0.07 -18.41 -25.09
C VAL A 23 -0.79 -18.21 -23.76
N LEU A 24 -1.73 -19.10 -23.42
CA LEU A 24 -2.44 -19.05 -22.13
C LEU A 24 -1.49 -19.28 -20.95
N LEU A 25 -0.59 -20.26 -21.05
CA LEU A 25 0.44 -20.51 -20.04
C LEU A 25 1.35 -19.30 -19.83
N ALA A 26 1.83 -18.69 -20.92
CA ALA A 26 2.65 -17.49 -20.87
C ALA A 26 1.89 -16.30 -20.25
N ALA A 27 0.63 -16.09 -20.62
CA ALA A 27 -0.20 -15.03 -20.06
C ALA A 27 -0.43 -15.23 -18.55
N CYS A 28 -0.78 -16.45 -18.12
CA CYS A 28 -0.91 -16.79 -16.71
C CYS A 28 0.41 -16.57 -15.95
N ALA A 29 1.55 -16.99 -16.52
CA ALA A 29 2.86 -16.76 -15.92
C ALA A 29 3.17 -15.27 -15.76
N CYS A 30 2.89 -14.44 -16.77
CA CYS A 30 3.07 -12.98 -16.70
C CYS A 30 2.16 -12.33 -15.65
N VAL A 31 0.90 -12.75 -15.55
CA VAL A 31 -0.03 -12.26 -14.53
C VAL A 31 0.45 -12.64 -13.13
N LEU A 32 0.82 -13.91 -12.92
CA LEU A 32 1.34 -14.39 -11.64
C LEU A 32 2.64 -13.66 -11.26
N LEU A 33 3.57 -13.50 -12.20
CA LEU A 33 4.81 -12.76 -11.98
C LEU A 33 4.53 -11.30 -11.61
N SER A 34 3.61 -10.64 -12.32
CA SER A 34 3.22 -9.26 -12.03
C SER A 34 2.60 -9.12 -10.64
N LEU A 35 1.72 -10.05 -10.26
CA LEU A 35 1.09 -10.08 -8.93
C LEU A 35 2.10 -10.28 -7.80
N VAL A 36 3.20 -10.99 -8.03
CA VAL A 36 4.25 -11.22 -7.02
C VAL A 36 5.28 -10.09 -7.00
N VAL A 37 5.73 -9.61 -8.17
CA VAL A 37 6.82 -8.63 -8.29
C VAL A 37 6.34 -7.20 -8.01
N LEU A 38 5.14 -6.80 -8.45
CA LEU A 38 4.66 -5.43 -8.27
C LEU A 38 4.48 -5.02 -6.79
N PRO A 39 3.95 -5.86 -5.88
CA PRO A 39 3.85 -5.51 -4.46
C PRO A 39 5.23 -5.37 -3.80
N ALA A 40 6.17 -6.27 -4.14
CA ALA A 40 7.55 -6.21 -3.63
C ALA A 40 8.26 -4.95 -4.13
N ALA A 41 8.11 -4.59 -5.41
CA ALA A 41 8.65 -3.36 -5.97
C ALA A 41 7.99 -2.08 -5.39
N ARG A 42 6.76 -2.18 -4.86
CA ARG A 42 6.06 -1.07 -4.20
C ARG A 42 6.43 -0.87 -2.73
N SER A 43 7.21 -1.77 -2.12
CA SER A 43 7.65 -1.56 -0.74
C SER A 43 8.72 -0.47 -0.70
N ASP A 44 8.40 0.70 -0.14
CA ASP A 44 9.41 1.75 -0.01
C ASP A 44 10.40 1.41 1.13
N PRO A 45 11.72 1.57 0.92
CA PRO A 45 12.74 1.22 1.91
C PRO A 45 12.56 1.94 3.26
N TYR A 46 12.08 3.18 3.22
CA TYR A 46 11.87 4.00 4.42
C TYR A 46 10.79 3.39 5.33
N THR A 47 9.63 3.01 4.78
CA THR A 47 8.59 2.35 5.55
C THR A 47 9.05 0.98 6.04
N ARG A 48 9.80 0.22 5.24
CA ARG A 48 10.35 -1.06 5.72
C ARG A 48 11.24 -0.87 6.94
N GLN A 49 12.21 0.03 6.84
CA GLN A 49 13.13 0.32 7.94
C GLN A 49 12.39 0.83 9.17
N THR A 50 11.45 1.76 9.00
CA THR A 50 10.62 2.30 10.10
C THR A 50 9.90 1.18 10.86
N LEU A 51 9.31 0.22 10.15
CA LEU A 51 8.51 -0.87 10.75
C LEU A 51 9.36 -1.99 11.35
N GLU A 52 10.67 -2.01 11.09
CA GLU A 52 11.63 -2.96 11.66
C GLU A 52 12.29 -2.41 12.95
N LEU A 53 12.03 -1.14 13.30
CA LEU A 53 12.58 -0.47 14.48
C LEU A 53 11.61 -0.49 15.67
N ASP A 54 12.16 -0.58 16.87
CA ASP A 54 11.40 -0.37 18.11
C ASP A 54 11.25 1.14 18.38
N GLY A 55 10.00 1.59 18.53
CA GLY A 55 9.67 2.99 18.80
C GLY A 55 9.51 3.33 20.28
N SER A 56 9.97 4.51 20.69
CA SER A 56 9.71 5.10 22.00
C SER A 56 8.50 6.02 21.96
N ALA A 57 7.42 5.63 22.66
CA ALA A 57 6.20 6.45 22.76
C ALA A 57 6.45 7.82 23.44
N GLU A 58 7.45 7.91 24.32
CA GLU A 58 7.83 9.17 24.97
C GLU A 58 8.46 10.14 23.97
N ASN A 59 9.42 9.66 23.17
CA ASN A 59 10.03 10.43 22.09
C ASN A 59 8.99 10.84 21.05
N GLY A 60 8.14 9.88 20.64
CA GLY A 60 7.05 10.11 19.71
C GLY A 60 6.06 11.16 20.21
N GLY A 61 5.78 11.16 21.51
CA GLY A 61 4.94 12.17 22.15
C GLY A 61 5.55 13.58 22.07
N ARG A 62 6.87 13.72 22.21
CA ARG A 62 7.55 15.01 21.98
C ARG A 62 7.40 15.46 20.53
N LEU A 63 7.66 14.56 19.57
CA LEU A 63 7.50 14.84 18.14
C LEU A 63 6.05 15.25 17.79
N PHE A 64 5.07 14.53 18.33
CA PHE A 64 3.65 14.80 18.13
C PHE A 64 3.27 16.18 18.65
N ARG A 65 3.72 16.57 19.85
CA ARG A 65 3.43 17.89 20.42
C ARG A 65 4.02 19.03 19.58
N MET A 66 5.23 18.85 19.05
CA MET A 66 5.90 19.87 18.23
C MET A 66 5.28 20.03 16.84
N ASN A 67 4.82 18.93 16.23
CA ASN A 67 4.49 18.92 14.80
C ASN A 67 3.02 18.64 14.46
N CYS A 68 2.28 17.98 15.35
CA CYS A 68 0.96 17.42 15.05
C CYS A 68 -0.15 17.99 15.94
N ALA A 69 0.15 18.25 17.21
CA ALA A 69 -0.83 18.67 18.22
C ALA A 69 -1.51 20.01 17.88
N GLY A 70 -0.85 20.91 17.16
CA GLY A 70 -1.45 22.18 16.73
C GLY A 70 -2.71 21.99 15.88
N CYS A 71 -2.78 20.92 15.08
CA CYS A 71 -3.95 20.59 14.26
C CYS A 71 -4.80 19.47 14.89
N HIS A 72 -4.17 18.46 15.49
CA HIS A 72 -4.85 17.27 16.00
C HIS A 72 -5.17 17.31 17.50
N GLY A 73 -4.87 18.41 18.20
CA GLY A 73 -5.05 18.54 19.65
C GLY A 73 -3.90 17.90 20.45
N ILE A 74 -3.66 18.41 21.67
CA ILE A 74 -2.56 17.96 22.55
C ILE A 74 -2.64 16.47 22.90
N ALA A 75 -3.85 15.94 23.05
CA ALA A 75 -4.13 14.54 23.34
C ALA A 75 -4.65 13.78 22.10
N GLY A 76 -4.44 14.33 20.89
CA GLY A 76 -4.92 13.74 19.65
C GLY A 76 -6.44 13.77 19.46
N GLN A 77 -7.18 14.51 20.29
CA GLN A 77 -8.65 14.54 20.31
C GLN A 77 -9.28 15.21 19.07
N GLY A 78 -8.48 15.83 18.21
CA GLY A 78 -8.90 16.62 17.06
C GLY A 78 -9.09 18.10 17.40
N LEU A 79 -8.83 18.96 16.42
CA LEU A 79 -9.08 20.40 16.49
C LEU A 79 -9.42 20.91 15.07
N VAL A 80 -8.38 21.22 14.29
CA VAL A 80 -8.49 21.53 12.85
C VAL A 80 -8.42 20.24 12.03
N GLY A 81 -7.51 19.35 12.43
CA GLY A 81 -7.38 18.00 11.91
C GLY A 81 -8.29 17.02 12.66
N PRO A 82 -8.56 15.84 12.08
CA PRO A 82 -9.43 14.83 12.68
C PRO A 82 -8.86 14.27 13.98
N ASN A 83 -9.75 13.65 14.77
CA ASN A 83 -9.39 12.90 15.97
C ASN A 83 -8.51 11.66 15.63
N LEU A 84 -7.38 11.56 16.31
CA LEU A 84 -6.39 10.49 16.21
C LEU A 84 -6.43 9.49 17.37
N GLN A 85 -7.29 9.69 18.36
CA GLN A 85 -7.57 8.71 19.40
C GLN A 85 -8.09 7.41 18.77
N GLY A 86 -7.50 6.30 19.21
CA GLY A 86 -7.72 4.96 18.68
C GLY A 86 -7.40 4.81 17.20
N ILE A 87 -6.53 5.65 16.62
CA ILE A 87 -6.25 5.60 15.16
C ILE A 87 -5.71 4.24 14.71
N SER A 88 -4.98 3.53 15.57
CA SER A 88 -4.46 2.18 15.28
C SER A 88 -5.56 1.13 15.09
N LYS A 89 -6.79 1.40 15.55
CA LYS A 89 -7.96 0.55 15.25
C LYS A 89 -8.49 0.74 13.83
N ARG A 90 -8.17 1.88 13.20
CA ARG A 90 -8.68 2.29 11.87
C ARG A 90 -7.60 2.21 10.78
N LYS A 91 -6.33 2.29 11.13
CA LYS A 91 -5.19 2.27 10.21
C LYS A 91 -4.06 1.42 10.78
N ASN A 92 -3.46 0.59 9.93
CA ASN A 92 -2.21 -0.10 10.27
C ASN A 92 -1.00 0.82 10.09
N ASP A 93 0.15 0.41 10.62
CA ASP A 93 1.35 1.25 10.68
C ASP A 93 1.85 1.68 9.30
N ARG A 94 1.80 0.79 8.30
CA ARG A 94 2.13 1.13 6.91
C ARG A 94 1.18 2.21 6.35
N GLN A 95 -0.08 2.21 6.74
CA GLN A 95 -1.02 3.29 6.38
C GLN A 95 -0.71 4.58 7.15
N LEU A 96 -0.32 4.51 8.42
CA LEU A 96 0.09 5.67 9.21
C LEU A 96 1.34 6.34 8.65
N VAL A 97 2.40 5.58 8.38
CA VAL A 97 3.63 6.07 7.74
C VAL A 97 3.31 6.80 6.44
N ARG A 98 2.57 6.14 5.54
CA ARG A 98 2.17 6.74 4.26
C ARG A 98 1.32 8.00 4.44
N GLN A 99 0.43 8.03 5.42
CA GLN A 99 -0.39 9.22 5.69
C GLN A 99 0.50 10.42 6.04
N VAL A 100 1.49 10.21 6.91
CA VAL A 100 2.38 11.27 7.41
C VAL A 100 3.36 11.75 6.32
N VAL A 101 3.92 10.84 5.52
CA VAL A 101 4.99 11.21 4.55
C VAL A 101 4.51 11.51 3.13
N SER A 102 3.25 11.22 2.77
CA SER A 102 2.80 11.35 1.38
C SER A 102 2.49 12.79 0.95
N GLY A 103 2.06 13.65 1.87
CA GLY A 103 1.57 14.99 1.54
C GLY A 103 0.28 15.01 0.70
N ARG A 104 -0.46 13.89 0.62
CA ARG A 104 -1.66 13.75 -0.23
C ARG A 104 -2.95 14.22 0.42
N THR A 105 -2.90 14.80 1.62
CA THR A 105 -4.09 15.22 2.37
C THR A 105 -4.01 16.69 2.80
N PRO A 106 -4.02 17.67 1.87
CA PRO A 106 -4.05 19.08 2.24
C PRO A 106 -5.25 19.41 3.14
N PRO A 107 -5.12 20.32 4.14
CA PRO A 107 -3.94 21.16 4.40
C PRO A 107 -2.85 20.48 5.26
N MET A 108 -2.97 19.17 5.57
CA MET A 108 -1.94 18.45 6.35
C MET A 108 -0.59 18.49 5.59
N PRO A 109 0.47 19.06 6.19
CA PRO A 109 1.77 19.12 5.55
C PRO A 109 2.35 17.73 5.31
N ARG A 110 3.30 17.66 4.37
CA ARG A 110 4.17 16.49 4.25
C ARG A 110 5.24 16.56 5.34
N PHE A 111 5.32 15.53 6.18
CA PHE A 111 6.41 15.40 7.15
C PHE A 111 7.46 14.40 6.65
N GLN A 112 8.71 14.60 7.04
CA GLN A 112 9.83 13.75 6.65
C GLN A 112 10.75 13.44 7.86
N PRO A 113 10.21 12.87 8.97
CA PRO A 113 11.06 12.40 10.06
C PRO A 113 11.95 11.26 9.55
N ASP A 114 13.13 11.09 10.15
CA ASP A 114 13.94 9.89 9.91
C ASP A 114 13.19 8.61 10.36
N PRO A 115 13.63 7.41 9.96
CA PRO A 115 12.92 6.17 10.27
C PRO A 115 12.72 5.92 11.77
N GLN A 116 13.68 6.26 12.64
CA GLN A 116 13.56 6.07 14.07
C GLN A 116 12.53 7.04 14.67
N ALA A 117 12.60 8.32 14.27
CA ALA A 117 11.62 9.31 14.68
C ALA A 117 10.19 8.96 14.23
N MET A 118 10.03 8.32 13.06
CA MET A 118 8.74 7.81 12.62
C MET A 118 8.26 6.60 13.45
N ALA A 119 9.16 5.67 13.78
CA ALA A 119 8.84 4.54 14.65
C ALA A 119 8.38 5.02 16.05
N ASP A 120 9.10 5.99 16.61
CA ASP A 120 8.73 6.67 17.86
C ASP A 120 7.33 7.29 17.75
N LEU A 121 7.05 8.02 16.66
CA LEU A 121 5.73 8.61 16.41
C LEU A 121 4.62 7.55 16.34
N ILE A 122 4.83 6.43 15.65
CA ILE A 122 3.86 5.34 15.57
C ILE A 122 3.58 4.76 16.96
N ALA A 123 4.62 4.51 17.76
CA ALA A 123 4.48 4.03 19.14
C ALA A 123 3.63 4.98 19.99
N HIS A 124 3.79 6.30 19.81
CA HIS A 124 2.93 7.28 20.47
C HIS A 124 1.48 7.24 19.96
N LEU A 125 1.27 7.14 18.64
CA LEU A 125 -0.08 7.05 18.05
C LEU A 125 -0.85 5.81 18.53
N HIS A 126 -0.16 4.70 18.83
CA HIS A 126 -0.75 3.50 19.43
C HIS A 126 -1.24 3.75 20.86
N ALA A 127 -0.60 4.66 21.60
CA ALA A 127 -0.97 5.00 22.97
C ALA A 127 -2.10 6.04 23.07
N LEU A 128 -2.53 6.63 21.95
CA LEU A 128 -3.67 7.56 21.93
C LEU A 128 -4.98 6.78 22.07
N ALA A 129 -5.62 6.88 23.23
CA ALA A 129 -6.89 6.24 23.57
C ALA A 129 -8.10 7.10 23.19
#